data_AF-A0A8C5HUF1-F1
#
_entry.id   AF-A0A8C5HUF1-F1
#
_cell.length_a   1.000
_cell.length_b   1.000
_cell.length_c   1.000
_cell.angle_alpha   90.00
_cell.angle_beta   90.00
_cell.angle_gamma   90.00
#
_symmetry.space_group_name_H-M   'P 1'
#
loop_
_entity.id
_entity.type
_entity.pdbx_description
1 polymer ?
#
loop_
_entity_poly.entity_id
_entity_poly.type
_entity_poly.pdbx_seq_one_letter_code
_entity_poly.pdbx_strand_id
1 'polypeptide(L)'
;MNTNTNSATMEDKKRLIEKLKRELKNGQFSYEDMLRENAEEIDLKLETMNCKYNTLTKEYRNKLAVTEATQQEQFESLFSEKETVLDDLGKIWEEVKRMMKEREKISKDNEIEYNKRIWECFEITHRGWLDNLDEQLAHERKEQELKQFISKRKVARVQEEHEHQKFSTSLQSKKQSILIVQATLKKMKRKNKEDTEERAEKHQCLMKENKHYLEDYIRIQNKAMHLKVTEDKKLEEVWRTLNSEVNQLSETALKLYSLICKKYLGLKWEHPSEEASQTKVFEHSQGVEEGNMITAEMLWTEVAILLADDPEEKIQTDKKLDEILRKSGIKENDRPKLVQFLRMYNKPAEEGIGALCDTAAMKCNDILPALKSFLKQNGRSEVSSAKIVETAHWKSLAYAISKNEVKQLDAVETLIHEYIKILRELSDVVAENERQRELNAEHHLCLYKYERA
;
A
#
# COMPACT_ATOMS: atom_id res chain seq x y z
N MET A 1 -78.83 127.09 -27.15
CA MET A 1 -78.84 125.61 -27.04
C MET A 1 -77.40 125.12 -27.11
N ASN A 2 -77.03 124.08 -26.34
CA ASN A 2 -75.68 123.45 -26.22
C ASN A 2 -74.81 123.77 -24.99
N THR A 3 -75.39 123.79 -23.78
CA THR A 3 -74.61 123.67 -22.52
C THR A 3 -74.91 122.40 -21.71
N ASN A 4 -75.90 121.59 -22.11
CA ASN A 4 -76.31 120.37 -21.39
C ASN A 4 -75.62 119.06 -21.86
N THR A 5 -74.80 119.08 -22.89
CA THR A 5 -74.10 117.88 -23.43
C THR A 5 -72.67 117.71 -22.92
N ASN A 6 -72.04 118.78 -22.40
CA ASN A 6 -70.65 118.74 -21.92
C ASN A 6 -70.49 118.25 -20.46
N SER A 7 -71.53 118.32 -19.62
CA SER A 7 -71.43 117.79 -18.24
C SER A 7 -71.70 116.29 -18.18
N ALA A 8 -72.66 115.78 -18.96
CA ALA A 8 -72.97 114.34 -19.05
C ALA A 8 -71.79 113.51 -19.59
N THR A 9 -71.05 114.05 -20.56
CA THR A 9 -69.87 113.39 -21.15
C THR A 9 -68.64 113.37 -20.23
N MET A 10 -68.58 114.27 -19.24
CA MET A 10 -67.48 114.32 -18.27
C MET A 10 -67.68 113.32 -17.12
N GLU A 11 -68.93 113.11 -16.70
CA GLU A 11 -69.32 112.12 -15.70
C GLU A 11 -69.09 110.68 -16.18
N ASP A 12 -69.36 110.41 -17.47
CA ASP A 12 -69.16 109.09 -18.06
C ASP A 12 -67.68 108.74 -18.24
N LYS A 13 -66.83 109.73 -18.55
CA LYS A 13 -65.37 109.54 -18.57
C LYS A 13 -64.81 109.24 -17.18
N LYS A 14 -65.30 109.91 -16.14
CA LYS A 14 -64.93 109.58 -14.75
C LYS A 14 -65.34 108.16 -14.38
N ARG A 15 -66.55 107.73 -14.75
CA ARG A 15 -67.03 106.35 -14.53
C ARG A 15 -66.17 105.32 -15.26
N LEU A 16 -65.76 105.60 -16.50
CA LEU A 16 -64.87 104.72 -17.26
C LEU A 16 -63.48 104.64 -16.63
N ILE A 17 -62.91 105.76 -16.18
CA ILE A 17 -61.62 105.78 -15.49
C ILE A 17 -61.69 104.98 -14.17
N GLU A 18 -62.76 105.14 -13.40
CA GLU A 18 -62.98 104.36 -12.17
C GLU A 18 -63.16 102.86 -12.46
N LYS A 19 -63.84 102.51 -13.56
CA LYS A 19 -63.97 101.12 -14.00
C LYS A 19 -62.61 100.53 -14.41
N LEU A 20 -61.84 101.25 -15.22
CA LEU A 20 -60.52 100.84 -15.68
C LEU A 20 -59.53 100.72 -14.52
N LYS A 21 -59.58 101.63 -13.53
CA LYS A 21 -58.77 101.53 -12.30
C LYS A 21 -59.13 100.27 -11.50
N ARG A 22 -60.42 99.93 -11.39
CA ARG A 22 -60.86 98.70 -10.70
C ARG A 22 -60.42 97.45 -11.44
N GLU A 23 -60.54 97.43 -12.77
CA GLU A 23 -60.09 96.30 -13.60
C GLU A 23 -58.57 96.12 -13.53
N LEU A 24 -57.80 97.22 -13.59
CA LEU A 24 -56.35 97.19 -13.42
C LEU A 24 -55.96 96.64 -12.04
N LYS A 25 -56.65 97.10 -10.98
CA LYS A 25 -56.38 96.67 -9.61
C LYS A 25 -56.75 95.21 -9.39
N ASN A 26 -57.89 94.76 -9.91
CA ASN A 26 -58.29 93.35 -9.86
C ASN A 26 -57.35 92.46 -10.68
N GLY A 27 -56.85 92.92 -11.82
CA GLY A 27 -55.84 92.20 -12.60
C GLY A 27 -54.51 92.08 -11.87
N GLN A 28 -54.07 93.15 -11.18
CA GLN A 28 -52.89 93.11 -10.31
C GLN A 28 -53.07 92.12 -9.15
N PHE A 29 -54.19 92.18 -8.43
CA PHE A 29 -54.47 91.22 -7.35
C PHE A 29 -54.52 89.78 -7.87
N SER A 30 -55.15 89.52 -9.02
CA SER A 30 -55.21 88.19 -9.62
C SER A 30 -53.83 87.65 -10.06
N TYR A 31 -52.93 88.53 -10.51
CA TYR A 31 -51.57 88.14 -10.89
C TYR A 31 -50.68 87.90 -9.67
N GLU A 32 -50.80 88.71 -8.62
CA GLU A 32 -50.12 88.52 -7.34
C GLU A 32 -50.57 87.22 -6.65
N ASP A 33 -51.86 86.90 -6.70
CA ASP A 33 -52.40 85.65 -6.17
C ASP A 33 -51.83 84.42 -6.91
N MET A 34 -51.73 84.48 -8.25
CA MET A 34 -51.13 83.42 -9.06
C MET A 34 -49.63 83.25 -8.79
N LEU A 35 -48.89 84.36 -8.60
CA LEU A 35 -47.47 84.30 -8.23
C LEU A 35 -47.26 83.68 -6.85
N ARG A 36 -48.13 83.98 -5.89
CA ARG A 36 -48.09 83.37 -4.56
C ARG A 36 -48.37 81.88 -4.61
N GLU A 37 -49.39 81.45 -5.33
CA GLU A 37 -49.73 80.04 -5.50
C GLU A 37 -48.58 79.26 -6.17
N ASN A 38 -47.94 79.85 -7.18
CA ASN A 38 -46.80 79.23 -7.86
C ASN A 38 -45.56 79.14 -6.95
N ALA A 39 -45.34 80.12 -6.07
CA ALA A 39 -44.26 80.07 -5.07
C ALA A 39 -44.51 78.97 -4.03
N GLU A 40 -45.73 78.82 -3.54
CA GLU A 40 -46.14 77.76 -2.62
C GLU A 40 -45.97 76.36 -3.25
N GLU A 41 -46.28 76.19 -4.54
CA GLU A 41 -46.08 74.92 -5.25
C GLU A 41 -44.58 74.57 -5.38
N ILE A 42 -43.73 75.57 -5.64
CA ILE A 42 -42.27 75.39 -5.71
C ILE A 42 -41.72 74.98 -4.34
N ASP A 43 -42.13 75.65 -3.26
CA ASP A 43 -41.72 75.31 -1.90
C ASP A 43 -42.16 73.89 -1.52
N LEU A 44 -43.40 73.50 -1.85
CA LEU A 44 -43.89 72.15 -1.60
C LEU A 44 -43.08 71.09 -2.37
N LYS A 45 -42.70 71.37 -3.62
CA LYS A 45 -41.85 70.46 -4.42
C LYS A 45 -40.44 70.36 -3.84
N LEU A 46 -39.85 71.47 -3.40
CA LEU A 46 -38.55 71.47 -2.74
C LEU A 46 -38.58 70.66 -1.46
N GLU A 47 -39.62 70.83 -0.63
CA GLU A 47 -39.78 70.07 0.62
C GLU A 47 -39.96 68.58 0.34
N THR A 48 -40.77 68.23 -0.66
CA THR A 48 -40.97 66.84 -1.07
C THR A 48 -39.68 66.20 -1.60
N MET A 49 -38.90 66.94 -2.38
CA MET A 49 -37.62 66.48 -2.91
C MET A 49 -36.59 66.31 -1.80
N ASN A 50 -36.52 67.26 -0.85
CA ASN A 50 -35.64 67.20 0.31
C ASN A 50 -35.99 66.01 1.22
N CYS A 51 -37.29 65.76 1.45
CA CYS A 51 -37.76 64.59 2.20
C CYS A 51 -37.34 63.26 1.54
N LYS A 52 -37.47 63.16 0.20
CA LYS A 52 -37.00 61.99 -0.57
C LYS A 52 -35.49 61.81 -0.49
N TYR A 53 -34.72 62.89 -0.64
CA TYR A 53 -33.26 62.87 -0.53
C TYR A 53 -32.81 62.38 0.85
N ASN A 54 -33.42 62.88 1.91
CA ASN A 54 -33.10 62.50 3.29
C ASN A 54 -33.47 61.03 3.57
N THR A 55 -34.60 60.56 3.05
CA THR A 55 -35.03 59.16 3.18
C THR A 55 -34.03 58.23 2.49
N LEU A 56 -33.66 58.53 1.25
CA LEU A 56 -32.72 57.73 0.48
C LEU A 56 -31.33 57.71 1.15
N THR A 57 -30.85 58.87 1.60
CA THR A 57 -29.58 58.98 2.33
C THR A 57 -29.57 58.11 3.59
N LYS A 58 -30.68 58.10 4.33
CA LYS A 58 -30.84 57.26 5.53
C LYS A 58 -30.83 55.77 5.19
N GLU A 59 -31.53 55.35 4.14
CA GLU A 59 -31.53 53.95 3.70
C GLU A 59 -30.14 53.47 3.28
N TYR A 60 -29.38 54.28 2.55
CA TYR A 60 -28.02 53.92 2.15
C TYR A 60 -27.09 53.79 3.35
N ARG A 61 -27.14 54.73 4.30
CA ARG A 61 -26.35 54.64 5.54
C ARG A 61 -26.68 53.38 6.33
N ASN A 62 -27.96 53.03 6.44
CA ASN A 62 -28.38 51.82 7.13
C ASN A 62 -27.87 50.55 6.43
N LYS A 63 -27.94 50.49 5.09
CA LYS A 63 -27.41 49.36 4.33
C LYS A 63 -25.88 49.23 4.48
N LEU A 64 -25.17 50.36 4.48
CA LEU A 64 -23.72 50.39 4.68
C LEU A 64 -23.36 49.82 6.06
N ALA A 65 -23.99 50.32 7.12
CA ALA A 65 -23.76 49.87 8.49
C ALA A 65 -24.05 48.37 8.68
N VAL A 66 -25.12 47.85 8.07
CA VAL A 66 -25.43 46.40 8.10
C VAL A 66 -24.34 45.59 7.37
N THR A 67 -23.85 46.09 6.24
CA THR A 67 -22.83 45.39 5.44
C THR A 67 -21.50 45.34 6.20
N GLU A 68 -21.09 46.46 6.79
CA GLU A 68 -19.88 46.56 7.62
C GLU A 68 -19.97 45.66 8.85
N ALA A 69 -21.10 45.68 9.57
CA ALA A 69 -21.29 44.81 10.73
C ALA A 69 -21.22 43.32 10.36
N THR A 70 -21.82 42.93 9.23
CA THR A 70 -21.77 41.54 8.75
C THR A 70 -20.36 41.12 8.36
N GLN A 71 -19.59 42.00 7.72
CA GLN A 71 -18.19 41.73 7.37
C GLN A 71 -17.33 41.58 8.62
N GLN A 72 -17.52 42.45 9.61
CA GLN A 72 -16.79 42.37 10.88
C GLN A 72 -17.05 41.04 11.59
N GLU A 73 -18.31 40.60 11.68
CA GLU A 73 -18.68 39.32 12.29
C GLU A 73 -18.06 38.12 11.54
N GLN A 74 -18.03 38.17 10.20
CA GLN A 74 -17.35 37.14 9.39
C GLN A 74 -15.84 37.10 9.65
N PHE A 75 -15.18 38.25 9.77
CA PHE A 75 -13.76 38.30 10.09
C PHE A 75 -13.48 37.74 11.48
N GLU A 76 -14.26 38.11 12.49
CA GLU A 76 -14.11 37.60 13.85
C GLU A 76 -14.29 36.08 13.91
N SER A 77 -15.30 35.54 13.20
CA SER A 77 -15.50 34.09 13.06
C SER A 77 -14.28 33.39 12.44
N LEU A 78 -13.73 33.95 11.34
CA LEU A 78 -12.56 33.37 10.67
C LEU A 78 -11.30 33.41 11.53
N PHE A 79 -11.09 34.50 12.29
CA PHE A 79 -9.96 34.59 13.21
C PHE A 79 -10.07 33.59 14.35
N SER A 80 -11.27 33.42 14.93
CA SER A 80 -11.52 32.42 15.97
C SER A 80 -11.30 30.99 15.46
N GLU A 81 -11.84 30.66 14.29
CA GLU A 81 -11.64 29.34 13.67
C GLU A 81 -10.16 29.06 13.41
N LYS A 82 -9.42 30.01 12.85
CA LYS A 82 -7.97 29.88 12.62
C LYS A 82 -7.21 29.61 13.93
N GLU A 83 -7.56 30.28 15.01
CA GLU A 83 -6.90 30.09 16.31
C GLU A 83 -7.14 28.69 16.88
N THR A 84 -8.37 28.15 16.74
CA THR A 84 -8.66 26.76 17.13
C THR A 84 -7.90 25.74 16.30
N VAL A 85 -7.80 25.95 14.97
CA VAL A 85 -7.04 25.06 14.08
C VAL A 85 -5.55 25.06 14.43
N LEU A 86 -4.97 26.20 14.79
CA LEU A 86 -3.57 26.28 15.22
C LEU A 86 -3.32 25.55 16.54
N ASP A 87 -4.24 25.67 17.51
CA ASP A 87 -4.15 24.94 18.78
C ASP A 87 -4.23 23.42 18.57
N ASP A 88 -5.16 22.95 17.73
CA ASP A 88 -5.30 21.54 17.40
C ASP A 88 -4.09 21.00 16.63
N LEU A 89 -3.52 21.78 15.71
CA LEU A 89 -2.28 21.40 15.03
C LEU A 89 -1.11 21.28 16.01
N GLY A 90 -1.06 22.16 17.01
CA GLY A 90 -0.08 22.10 18.11
C GLY A 90 -0.21 20.82 18.94
N LYS A 91 -1.44 20.41 19.28
CA LYS A 91 -1.69 19.14 19.99
C LYS A 91 -1.27 17.93 19.16
N ILE A 92 -1.61 17.91 17.87
CA ILE A 92 -1.20 16.82 16.95
C ILE A 92 0.33 16.74 16.88
N TRP A 93 1.01 17.88 16.81
CA TRP A 93 2.47 17.91 16.73
C TRP A 93 3.14 17.33 17.98
N GLU A 94 2.67 17.68 19.18
CA GLU A 94 3.21 17.10 20.41
C GLU A 94 2.92 15.60 20.53
N GLU A 95 1.75 15.15 20.06
CA GLU A 95 1.41 13.73 20.02
C GLU A 95 2.31 12.95 19.05
N VAL A 96 2.55 13.47 17.84
CA VAL A 96 3.48 12.89 16.87
C VAL A 96 4.90 12.80 17.45
N LYS A 97 5.34 13.83 18.17
CA LYS A 97 6.64 13.87 18.85
C LYS A 97 6.74 12.82 19.95
N ARG A 98 5.66 12.60 20.71
CA ARG A 98 5.56 11.53 21.71
C ARG A 98 5.63 10.15 21.06
N MET A 99 4.89 9.92 19.97
CA MET A 99 4.91 8.67 19.22
C MET A 99 6.30 8.37 18.62
N MET A 100 7.00 9.38 18.11
CA MET A 100 8.36 9.21 17.60
C MET A 100 9.33 8.74 18.69
N LYS A 101 9.27 9.34 19.89
CA LYS A 101 10.11 8.91 21.03
C LYS A 101 9.81 7.46 21.45
N GLU A 102 8.53 7.09 21.51
CA GLU A 102 8.14 5.72 21.87
C GLU A 102 8.61 4.71 20.81
N ARG A 103 8.46 5.05 19.52
CA ARG A 103 8.96 4.22 18.42
C ARG A 103 10.47 4.06 18.47
N GLU A 104 11.21 5.12 18.77
CA GLU A 104 12.66 5.06 18.92
C GLU A 104 13.07 4.14 20.07
N LYS A 105 12.37 4.21 21.21
CA LYS A 105 12.59 3.33 22.36
C LYS A 105 12.32 1.87 22.00
N ILE A 106 11.16 1.57 21.40
CA ILE A 106 10.80 0.21 20.94
C ILE A 106 11.84 -0.31 19.94
N SER A 107 12.32 0.54 19.03
CA SER A 107 13.36 0.15 18.07
C SER A 107 14.66 -0.26 18.76
N LYS A 108 15.10 0.49 19.77
CA LYS A 108 16.30 0.17 20.56
C LYS A 108 16.12 -1.13 21.36
N ASP A 109 14.96 -1.30 21.98
CA ASP A 109 14.65 -2.50 22.77
C ASP A 109 14.62 -3.76 21.86
N ASN A 110 14.02 -3.65 20.67
CA ASN A 110 14.00 -4.72 19.68
C ASN A 110 15.41 -5.06 19.16
N GLU A 111 16.27 -4.06 18.95
CA GLU A 111 17.66 -4.27 18.54
C GLU A 111 18.45 -5.03 19.62
N ILE A 112 18.26 -4.68 20.89
CA ILE A 112 18.85 -5.39 22.03
C ILE A 112 18.36 -6.85 22.08
N GLU A 113 17.05 -7.08 21.92
CA GLU A 113 16.49 -8.44 21.92
C GLU A 113 17.00 -9.28 20.74
N TYR A 114 17.08 -8.69 19.55
CA TYR A 114 17.58 -9.36 18.36
C TYR A 114 19.06 -9.76 18.53
N ASN A 115 19.89 -8.84 19.01
CA ASN A 115 21.29 -9.12 19.30
C ASN A 115 21.45 -10.21 20.37
N LYS A 116 20.59 -10.22 21.40
CA LYS A 116 20.57 -11.28 22.41
C LYS A 116 20.25 -12.65 21.79
N ARG A 117 19.24 -12.74 20.93
CA ARG A 117 18.88 -14.01 20.27
C ARG A 117 19.98 -14.51 19.34
N ILE A 118 20.66 -13.63 18.63
CA ILE A 118 21.83 -14.00 17.80
C ILE A 118 22.90 -14.64 18.67
N TRP A 119 23.22 -14.02 19.81
CA TRP A 119 24.22 -14.55 20.73
C TRP A 119 23.82 -15.92 21.30
N GLU A 120 22.57 -16.08 21.73
CA GLU A 120 22.05 -17.37 22.22
C GLU A 120 22.13 -18.46 21.13
N CYS A 121 21.77 -18.14 19.88
CA CYS A 121 21.90 -19.07 18.75
C CYS A 121 23.37 -19.44 18.49
N PHE A 122 24.27 -18.46 18.57
CA PHE A 122 25.70 -18.69 18.40
C PHE A 122 26.24 -19.62 19.49
N GLU A 123 25.89 -19.39 20.77
CA GLU A 123 26.32 -20.23 21.89
C GLU A 123 25.81 -21.67 21.76
N ILE A 124 24.54 -21.87 21.39
CA ILE A 124 23.97 -23.21 21.20
C ILE A 124 24.67 -23.93 20.05
N THR A 125 24.87 -23.25 18.93
CA THR A 125 25.53 -23.83 17.76
C THR A 125 26.99 -24.17 18.05
N HIS A 126 27.71 -23.27 18.72
CA HIS A 126 29.09 -23.49 19.11
C HIS A 126 29.23 -24.65 20.11
N ARG A 127 28.31 -24.77 21.06
CA ARG A 127 28.27 -25.89 22.00
C ARG A 127 28.02 -27.22 21.29
N GLY A 128 27.03 -27.29 20.41
CA GLY A 128 26.77 -28.51 19.63
C GLY A 128 27.94 -28.92 18.73
N TRP A 129 28.72 -27.95 18.23
CA TRP A 129 29.95 -28.23 17.50
C TRP A 129 31.04 -28.84 18.39
N LEU A 130 31.24 -28.31 19.61
CA LEU A 130 32.17 -28.87 20.58
C LEU A 130 31.77 -30.30 21.01
N ASP A 131 30.49 -30.53 21.28
CA ASP A 131 29.97 -31.85 21.67
C ASP A 131 30.20 -32.90 20.56
N ASN A 132 29.96 -32.52 19.29
CA ASN A 132 30.24 -33.39 18.14
C ASN A 132 31.74 -33.70 18.00
N LEU A 133 32.61 -32.70 18.22
CA LEU A 133 34.05 -32.92 18.19
C LEU A 133 34.50 -33.91 19.28
N ASP A 134 33.94 -33.80 20.48
CA ASP A 134 34.22 -34.73 21.58
C ASP A 134 33.73 -36.15 21.27
N GLU A 135 32.55 -36.30 20.66
CA GLU A 135 32.04 -37.59 20.20
C GLU A 135 32.94 -38.23 19.13
N GLN A 136 33.42 -37.44 18.16
CA GLN A 136 34.35 -37.92 17.13
C GLN A 136 35.66 -38.40 17.75
N LEU A 137 36.25 -37.64 18.67
CA LEU A 137 37.46 -38.03 19.39
C LEU A 137 37.25 -39.27 20.26
N ALA A 138 36.05 -39.47 20.82
CA ALA A 138 35.70 -40.68 21.55
C ALA A 138 35.57 -41.90 20.62
N HIS A 139 34.98 -41.73 19.43
CA HIS A 139 34.86 -42.77 18.42
C HIS A 139 36.25 -43.23 17.93
N GLU A 140 37.14 -42.29 17.60
CA GLU A 140 38.51 -42.59 17.16
C GLU A 140 39.30 -43.38 18.22
N ARG A 141 39.16 -43.01 19.51
CA ARG A 141 39.79 -43.74 20.62
C ARG A 141 39.31 -45.19 20.67
N LYS A 142 37.99 -45.43 20.59
CA LYS A 142 37.42 -46.79 20.56
C LYS A 142 37.91 -47.61 19.36
N GLU A 143 38.02 -46.98 18.19
CA GLU A 143 38.52 -47.65 17.00
C GLU A 143 39.99 -48.07 17.14
N GLN A 144 40.83 -47.21 17.74
CA GLN A 144 42.22 -47.54 18.04
C GLN A 144 42.34 -48.70 19.03
N GLU A 145 41.55 -48.70 20.11
CA GLU A 145 41.50 -49.81 21.07
C GLU A 145 41.11 -51.13 20.40
N LEU A 146 40.12 -51.12 19.52
CA LEU A 146 39.70 -52.30 18.77
C LEU A 146 40.81 -52.82 17.85
N LYS A 147 41.52 -51.92 17.14
CA LYS A 147 42.68 -52.29 16.31
C LYS A 147 43.78 -52.95 17.14
N GLN A 148 44.10 -52.40 18.31
CA GLN A 148 45.07 -53.00 19.22
C GLN A 148 44.63 -54.38 19.71
N PHE A 149 43.35 -54.53 20.08
CA PHE A 149 42.78 -55.80 20.52
C PHE A 149 42.85 -56.89 19.43
N ILE A 150 42.49 -56.55 18.19
CA ILE A 150 42.56 -57.47 17.05
C ILE A 150 44.00 -57.95 16.82
N SER A 151 44.99 -57.05 16.88
CA SER A 151 46.40 -57.40 16.72
C SER A 151 46.90 -58.32 17.83
N LYS A 152 46.57 -58.04 19.10
CA LYS A 152 46.89 -58.93 20.24
C LYS A 152 46.32 -60.34 20.04
N ARG A 153 45.09 -60.44 19.56
CA ARG A 153 44.42 -61.74 19.30
C ARG A 153 45.04 -62.51 18.12
N LYS A 154 45.57 -61.82 17.10
CA LYS A 154 46.29 -62.47 16.00
C LYS A 154 47.60 -63.09 16.49
N VAL A 155 48.36 -62.36 17.32
CA VAL A 155 49.61 -62.86 17.92
C VAL A 155 49.36 -64.10 18.79
N ALA A 156 48.32 -64.07 19.65
CA ALA A 156 47.98 -65.21 20.50
C ALA A 156 47.64 -66.49 19.71
N ARG A 157 46.95 -66.36 18.55
CA ARG A 157 46.64 -67.51 17.68
C ARG A 157 47.86 -68.14 17.03
N VAL A 158 48.83 -67.33 16.61
CA VAL A 158 50.09 -67.83 16.05
C VAL A 158 50.90 -68.60 17.12
N GLN A 159 50.80 -68.18 18.39
CA GLN A 159 51.41 -68.88 19.53
C GLN A 159 50.72 -70.24 19.81
N GLU A 160 49.39 -70.30 19.76
CA GLU A 160 48.61 -71.54 19.94
C GLU A 160 48.82 -72.54 18.79
N GLU A 161 48.93 -72.06 17.55
CA GLU A 161 49.19 -72.89 16.37
C GLU A 161 50.60 -73.52 16.41
N HIS A 162 51.59 -72.86 17.03
CA HIS A 162 52.93 -73.38 17.22
C HIS A 162 53.01 -74.49 18.31
N GLU A 163 52.12 -74.47 19.30
CA GLU A 163 52.01 -75.51 20.34
C GLU A 163 51.22 -76.74 19.87
N HIS A 164 50.30 -76.56 18.92
CA HIS A 164 49.46 -77.65 18.39
C HIS A 164 50.17 -78.59 17.40
N GLN A 165 51.44 -78.35 17.05
CA GLN A 165 52.25 -79.25 16.21
C GLN A 165 53.00 -80.35 17.01
N LYS A 166 52.83 -80.42 18.34
CA LYS A 166 53.34 -81.50 19.20
C LYS A 166 52.22 -82.17 20.01
N PHE A 167 51.38 -83.00 19.42
CA PHE A 167 50.94 -84.25 20.07
C PHE A 167 50.01 -85.10 19.18
N SER A 168 50.48 -86.28 18.85
CA SER A 168 49.69 -87.38 18.30
C SER A 168 48.82 -88.04 19.38
N THR A 169 47.78 -87.35 19.84
CA THR A 169 46.63 -87.92 20.58
C THR A 169 45.34 -87.61 19.85
N SER A 170 45.32 -87.97 18.56
CA SER A 170 44.43 -87.38 17.55
C SER A 170 42.98 -87.89 17.57
N LEU A 171 42.62 -88.99 18.24
CA LEU A 171 41.27 -89.57 18.08
C LEU A 171 40.30 -89.26 19.25
N GLN A 172 40.78 -89.29 20.49
CA GLN A 172 39.94 -89.03 21.67
C GLN A 172 39.73 -87.53 21.90
N SER A 173 40.74 -86.71 21.58
CA SER A 173 40.63 -85.24 21.49
C SER A 173 39.64 -84.80 20.41
N LYS A 174 39.63 -85.45 19.24
CA LYS A 174 38.64 -85.18 18.19
C LYS A 174 37.22 -85.51 18.63
N LYS A 175 37.00 -86.59 19.39
CA LYS A 175 35.66 -86.94 19.91
C LYS A 175 35.15 -85.93 20.95
N GLN A 176 36.01 -85.48 21.87
CA GLN A 176 35.67 -84.41 22.82
C GLN A 176 35.49 -83.06 22.11
N SER A 177 36.31 -82.76 21.10
CA SER A 177 36.17 -81.57 20.25
C SER A 177 34.83 -81.56 19.50
N ILE A 178 34.40 -82.69 18.94
CA ILE A 178 33.09 -82.80 18.28
C ILE A 178 31.94 -82.51 19.27
N LEU A 179 32.01 -83.02 20.51
CA LEU A 179 30.99 -82.74 21.53
C LEU A 179 30.96 -81.25 21.95
N ILE A 180 32.13 -80.64 22.11
CA ILE A 180 32.26 -79.20 22.40
C ILE A 180 31.70 -78.38 21.22
N VAL A 181 32.05 -78.74 19.98
CA VAL A 181 31.53 -78.11 18.77
C VAL A 181 30.02 -78.26 18.65
N GLN A 182 29.45 -79.41 19.00
CA GLN A 182 28.00 -79.59 19.02
C GLN A 182 27.32 -78.72 20.09
N ALA A 183 27.93 -78.57 21.27
CA ALA A 183 27.43 -77.70 22.33
C ALA A 183 27.53 -76.22 21.94
N THR A 184 28.64 -75.79 21.34
CA THR A 184 28.80 -74.42 20.84
C THR A 184 27.87 -74.13 19.67
N LEU A 185 27.62 -75.08 18.78
CA LEU A 185 26.68 -74.93 17.67
C LEU A 185 25.23 -74.79 18.19
N LYS A 186 24.84 -75.55 19.21
CA LYS A 186 23.55 -75.35 19.91
C LYS A 186 23.46 -73.97 20.55
N LYS A 187 24.52 -73.48 21.20
CA LYS A 187 24.58 -72.13 21.79
C LYS A 187 24.49 -71.05 20.72
N MET A 188 25.22 -71.19 19.61
CA MET A 188 25.20 -70.26 18.48
C MET A 188 23.83 -70.23 17.81
N LYS A 189 23.15 -71.38 17.69
CA LYS A 189 21.77 -71.43 17.17
C LYS A 189 20.78 -70.65 18.05
N ARG A 190 20.89 -70.75 19.39
CA ARG A 190 20.05 -69.96 20.31
C ARG A 190 20.35 -68.47 20.17
N LYS A 191 21.63 -68.09 20.20
CA LYS A 191 22.04 -66.69 20.05
C LYS A 191 21.58 -66.11 18.71
N ASN A 192 21.73 -66.84 17.61
CA ASN A 192 21.26 -66.37 16.31
C ASN A 192 19.73 -66.17 16.27
N LYS A 193 18.96 -66.99 17.02
CA LYS A 193 17.52 -66.81 17.15
C LYS A 193 17.18 -65.55 17.95
N GLU A 194 17.84 -65.34 19.09
CA GLU A 194 17.72 -64.12 19.90
C GLU A 194 18.08 -62.88 19.07
N ASP A 195 19.21 -62.90 18.36
CA ASP A 195 19.66 -61.79 17.50
C ASP A 195 18.69 -61.52 16.34
N THR A 196 17.96 -62.53 15.84
CA THR A 196 16.92 -62.34 14.81
C THR A 196 15.64 -61.74 15.37
N GLU A 197 15.23 -62.16 16.57
CA GLU A 197 14.06 -61.61 17.27
C GLU A 197 14.31 -60.14 17.65
N GLU A 198 15.48 -59.82 18.21
CA GLU A 198 15.89 -58.45 18.53
C GLU A 198 15.93 -57.55 17.28
N ARG A 199 16.46 -58.05 16.15
CA ARG A 199 16.47 -57.30 14.89
C ARG A 199 15.06 -57.05 14.36
N ALA A 200 14.16 -58.00 14.49
CA ALA A 200 12.77 -57.85 14.06
C ALA A 200 12.04 -56.80 14.91
N GLU A 201 12.21 -56.83 16.24
CA GLU A 201 11.65 -55.83 17.15
C GLU A 201 12.18 -54.42 16.87
N LYS A 202 13.50 -54.29 16.68
CA LYS A 202 14.13 -53.00 16.33
C LYS A 202 13.63 -52.48 14.99
N HIS A 203 13.50 -53.35 13.98
CA HIS A 203 12.96 -52.97 12.68
C HIS A 203 11.51 -52.48 12.80
N GLN A 204 10.68 -53.18 13.58
CA GLN A 204 9.29 -52.77 13.83
C GLN A 204 9.20 -51.44 14.57
N CYS A 205 10.08 -51.17 15.53
CA CYS A 205 10.16 -49.89 16.25
C CYS A 205 10.50 -48.74 15.29
N LEU A 206 11.57 -48.91 14.50
CA LEU A 206 12.01 -47.92 13.50
C LEU A 206 10.93 -47.65 12.44
N MET A 207 10.18 -48.67 12.02
CA MET A 207 9.09 -48.49 11.06
C MET A 207 7.96 -47.62 11.62
N LYS A 208 7.61 -47.78 12.91
CA LYS A 208 6.61 -46.94 13.60
C LYS A 208 7.10 -45.50 13.76
N GLU A 209 8.36 -45.31 14.15
CA GLU A 209 8.97 -43.99 14.26
C GLU A 209 9.01 -43.27 12.91
N ASN A 210 9.48 -43.94 11.85
CA ASN A 210 9.48 -43.38 10.49
C ASN A 210 8.08 -42.99 10.01
N LYS A 211 7.06 -43.80 10.33
CA LYS A 211 5.67 -43.45 10.04
C LYS A 211 5.24 -42.15 10.74
N HIS A 212 5.56 -41.99 12.02
CA HIS A 212 5.25 -40.77 12.75
C HIS A 212 6.00 -39.55 12.22
N TYR A 213 7.28 -39.69 11.85
CA TYR A 213 8.03 -38.61 11.22
C TYR A 213 7.41 -38.17 9.89
N LEU A 214 6.94 -39.12 9.08
CA LEU A 214 6.29 -38.81 7.81
C LEU A 214 4.94 -38.08 8.02
N GLU A 215 4.13 -38.54 8.98
CA GLU A 215 2.87 -37.89 9.36
C GLU A 215 3.10 -36.45 9.86
N ASP A 216 4.15 -36.25 10.67
CA ASP A 216 4.56 -34.94 11.19
C ASP A 216 5.04 -34.01 10.06
N TYR A 217 5.83 -34.52 9.13
CA TYR A 217 6.29 -33.78 7.96
C TYR A 217 5.12 -33.28 7.10
N ILE A 218 4.18 -34.18 6.77
CA ILE A 218 2.97 -33.85 6.00
C ILE A 218 2.16 -32.77 6.74
N ARG A 219 2.00 -32.90 8.07
CA ARG A 219 1.27 -31.91 8.87
C ARG A 219 1.94 -30.53 8.85
N ILE A 220 3.27 -30.48 8.99
CA ILE A 220 4.01 -29.22 8.94
C ILE A 220 3.89 -28.58 7.55
N GLN A 221 4.00 -29.38 6.50
CA GLN A 221 3.85 -28.90 5.13
C GLN A 221 2.45 -28.33 4.87
N ASN A 222 1.39 -29.02 5.32
CA ASN A 222 0.01 -28.53 5.20
C ASN A 222 -0.20 -27.21 5.94
N LYS A 223 0.40 -27.07 7.14
CA LYS A 223 0.38 -25.80 7.88
C LYS A 223 1.10 -24.68 7.13
N ALA A 224 2.28 -24.97 6.56
CA ALA A 224 3.03 -24.00 5.76
C ALA A 224 2.23 -23.55 4.51
N MET A 225 1.54 -24.47 3.86
CA MET A 225 0.67 -24.15 2.71
C MET A 225 -0.52 -23.27 3.13
N HIS A 226 -1.21 -23.61 4.22
CA HIS A 226 -2.31 -22.79 4.73
C HIS A 226 -1.84 -21.38 5.12
N LEU A 227 -0.66 -21.27 5.75
CA LEU A 227 -0.05 -19.97 6.07
C LEU A 227 0.20 -19.15 4.82
N LYS A 228 0.84 -19.73 3.80
CA LYS A 228 1.08 -19.05 2.53
C LYS A 228 -0.22 -18.55 1.88
N VAL A 229 -1.23 -19.41 1.78
CA VAL A 229 -2.55 -19.03 1.23
C VAL A 229 -3.20 -17.90 2.05
N THR A 230 -3.04 -17.92 3.37
CA THR A 230 -3.59 -16.88 4.25
C THR A 230 -2.84 -15.56 4.08
N GLU A 231 -1.52 -15.60 3.96
CA GLU A 231 -0.67 -14.43 3.72
C GLU A 231 -0.94 -13.82 2.35
N ASP A 232 -1.03 -14.63 1.30
CA ASP A 232 -1.35 -14.18 -0.06
C ASP A 232 -2.72 -13.48 -0.09
N LYS A 233 -3.74 -14.04 0.58
CA LYS A 233 -5.07 -13.42 0.69
C LYS A 233 -5.03 -12.07 1.42
N LYS A 234 -4.28 -11.99 2.53
CA LYS A 234 -4.14 -10.73 3.30
C LYS A 234 -3.41 -9.66 2.48
N LEU A 235 -2.36 -10.05 1.75
CA LEU A 235 -1.63 -9.14 0.87
C LEU A 235 -2.52 -8.63 -0.25
N GLU A 236 -3.32 -9.50 -0.87
CA GLU A 236 -4.28 -9.11 -1.90
C GLU A 236 -5.35 -8.14 -1.37
N GLU A 237 -5.88 -8.39 -0.18
CA GLU A 237 -6.86 -7.51 0.47
C GLU A 237 -6.27 -6.12 0.75
N VAL A 238 -5.09 -6.06 1.38
CA VAL A 238 -4.38 -4.80 1.66
C VAL A 238 -4.02 -4.06 0.37
N TRP A 239 -3.63 -4.78 -0.68
CA TRP A 239 -3.33 -4.17 -1.97
C TRP A 239 -4.59 -3.56 -2.61
N ARG A 240 -5.73 -4.25 -2.57
CA ARG A 240 -7.01 -3.75 -3.11
C ARG A 240 -7.48 -2.50 -2.36
N THR A 241 -7.42 -2.50 -1.03
CA THR A 241 -7.83 -1.35 -0.23
C THR A 241 -6.94 -0.15 -0.52
N LEU A 242 -5.61 -0.32 -0.44
CA LEU A 242 -4.66 0.76 -0.70
C LEU A 242 -4.78 1.30 -2.13
N ASN A 243 -4.89 0.42 -3.13
CA ASN A 243 -5.07 0.84 -4.51
C ASN A 243 -6.36 1.65 -4.70
N SER A 244 -7.46 1.24 -4.05
CA SER A 244 -8.72 1.99 -4.10
C SER A 244 -8.61 3.38 -3.47
N GLU A 245 -7.93 3.50 -2.32
CA GLU A 245 -7.69 4.79 -1.65
C GLU A 245 -6.84 5.73 -2.50
N VAL A 246 -5.74 5.22 -3.08
CA VAL A 246 -4.85 6.04 -3.91
C VAL A 246 -5.56 6.48 -5.20
N ASN A 247 -6.38 5.63 -5.81
CA ASN A 247 -7.19 6.02 -6.97
C ASN A 247 -8.19 7.13 -6.60
N GLN A 248 -8.87 7.03 -5.46
CA GLN A 248 -9.78 8.09 -4.98
C GLN A 248 -9.06 9.42 -4.73
N LEU A 249 -7.87 9.38 -4.14
CA LEU A 249 -7.04 10.57 -3.94
C LEU A 249 -6.58 11.17 -5.27
N SER A 250 -6.16 10.34 -6.22
CA SER A 250 -5.78 10.77 -7.57
C SER A 250 -6.95 11.45 -8.30
N GLU A 251 -8.13 10.84 -8.29
CA GLU A 251 -9.35 11.45 -8.86
C GLU A 251 -9.70 12.78 -8.19
N THR A 252 -9.59 12.86 -6.86
CA THR A 252 -9.88 14.09 -6.11
C THR A 252 -8.91 15.20 -6.49
N ALA A 253 -7.62 14.89 -6.61
CA ALA A 253 -6.59 15.81 -7.07
C ALA A 253 -6.86 16.29 -8.50
N LEU A 254 -7.24 15.38 -9.43
CA LEU A 254 -7.59 15.73 -10.81
C LEU A 254 -8.86 16.61 -10.88
N LYS A 255 -9.88 16.34 -10.05
CA LYS A 255 -11.10 17.17 -9.97
C LYS A 255 -10.78 18.59 -9.49
N LEU A 256 -9.94 18.73 -8.46
CA LEU A 256 -9.48 20.03 -7.97
C LEU A 256 -8.64 20.76 -9.03
N TYR A 257 -7.71 20.05 -9.68
CA TYR A 257 -6.89 20.62 -10.74
C TYR A 257 -7.75 21.11 -11.92
N SER A 258 -8.73 20.32 -12.36
CA SER A 258 -9.71 20.70 -13.39
C SER A 258 -10.47 21.97 -13.02
N LEU A 259 -10.88 22.10 -11.76
CA LEU A 259 -11.58 23.28 -11.25
C LEU A 259 -10.68 24.51 -11.32
N ILE A 260 -9.41 24.39 -10.94
CA ILE A 260 -8.43 25.48 -11.00
C ILE A 260 -8.18 25.90 -12.45
N CYS A 261 -7.96 24.94 -13.35
CA CYS A 261 -7.77 25.20 -14.76
C CYS A 261 -8.97 25.95 -15.38
N LYS A 262 -10.20 25.52 -15.08
CA LYS A 262 -11.42 26.14 -15.61
C LYS A 262 -11.70 27.52 -15.02
N LYS A 263 -11.59 27.69 -13.71
CA LYS A 263 -12.02 28.93 -13.01
C LYS A 263 -10.96 30.03 -13.00
N TYR A 264 -9.70 29.68 -12.81
CA TYR A 264 -8.63 30.67 -12.56
C TYR A 264 -7.68 30.83 -13.74
N LEU A 265 -7.46 29.78 -14.52
CA LEU A 265 -6.53 29.81 -15.67
C LEU A 265 -7.24 29.94 -17.03
N GLY A 266 -8.55 29.68 -17.10
CA GLY A 266 -9.30 29.68 -18.36
C GLY A 266 -8.82 28.62 -19.35
N LEU A 267 -8.10 27.60 -18.89
CA LEU A 267 -7.53 26.55 -19.74
C LEU A 267 -8.53 25.41 -19.94
N LYS A 268 -8.58 24.88 -21.16
CA LYS A 268 -9.34 23.67 -21.48
C LYS A 268 -8.59 22.46 -20.91
N TRP A 269 -9.03 21.99 -19.75
CA TRP A 269 -8.48 20.78 -19.13
C TRP A 269 -9.05 19.52 -19.80
N GLU A 270 -8.18 18.61 -20.21
CA GLU A 270 -8.53 17.29 -20.74
C GLU A 270 -8.15 16.22 -19.70
N HIS A 271 -9.11 15.34 -19.38
CA HIS A 271 -8.90 14.28 -18.40
C HIS A 271 -7.85 13.29 -18.93
N PRO A 272 -6.79 12.96 -18.17
CA PRO A 272 -5.88 11.89 -18.56
C PRO A 272 -6.68 10.58 -18.75
N SER A 273 -6.66 9.98 -19.94
CA SER A 273 -7.48 8.80 -20.28
C SER A 273 -7.20 7.63 -19.32
N GLU A 274 -8.28 7.00 -18.82
CA GLU A 274 -8.25 5.81 -17.95
C GLU A 274 -7.55 4.59 -18.60
N GLU A 275 -7.38 4.61 -19.92
CA GLU A 275 -6.73 3.52 -20.68
C GLU A 275 -5.24 3.33 -20.33
N ALA A 276 -4.58 4.34 -19.74
CA ALA A 276 -3.21 4.20 -19.25
C ALA A 276 -3.14 3.56 -17.84
N SER A 277 -4.21 3.64 -17.07
CA SER A 277 -4.26 3.15 -15.67
C SER A 277 -4.84 1.75 -15.55
N GLN A 278 -5.57 1.26 -16.56
CA GLN A 278 -5.98 -0.15 -16.65
C GLN A 278 -4.89 -0.98 -17.34
N THR A 279 -3.68 -1.01 -16.77
CA THR A 279 -2.74 -2.08 -17.12
C THR A 279 -3.26 -3.36 -16.47
N LYS A 280 -4.07 -4.12 -17.23
CA LYS A 280 -4.63 -5.43 -16.89
C LYS A 280 -4.78 -5.67 -15.39
N VAL A 281 -6.01 -5.49 -14.91
CA VAL A 281 -6.53 -6.23 -13.75
C VAL A 281 -5.84 -7.58 -13.73
N PHE A 282 -5.26 -7.92 -12.58
CA PHE A 282 -4.71 -9.21 -12.27
C PHE A 282 -5.80 -10.25 -12.54
N GLU A 283 -5.96 -10.67 -13.79
CA GLU A 283 -6.54 -11.94 -14.18
C GLU A 283 -5.51 -12.97 -13.72
N HIS A 284 -5.44 -13.15 -12.40
CA HIS A 284 -5.11 -14.46 -11.91
C HIS A 284 -6.21 -15.34 -12.47
N SER A 285 -5.82 -16.18 -13.42
CA SER A 285 -6.56 -17.34 -13.87
C SER A 285 -7.41 -17.87 -12.71
N GLN A 286 -8.71 -17.60 -12.76
CA GLN A 286 -9.73 -18.39 -12.09
C GLN A 286 -9.55 -19.81 -12.64
N GLY A 287 -8.73 -20.58 -11.93
CA GLY A 287 -8.17 -21.81 -12.46
C GLY A 287 -6.82 -22.14 -11.81
N VAL A 288 -6.65 -21.82 -10.53
CA VAL A 288 -5.71 -22.58 -9.70
C VAL A 288 -6.57 -23.43 -8.80
N GLU A 289 -7.02 -24.56 -9.38
CA GLU A 289 -7.38 -25.74 -8.60
C GLU A 289 -6.32 -25.93 -7.53
N GLU A 290 -6.77 -26.16 -6.29
CA GLU A 290 -6.05 -26.77 -5.18
C GLU A 290 -4.64 -27.22 -5.54
N GLY A 291 -3.69 -26.29 -5.42
CA GLY A 291 -2.28 -26.52 -5.70
C GLY A 291 -1.67 -27.41 -4.63
N ASN A 292 -2.01 -28.70 -4.65
CA ASN A 292 -1.22 -29.74 -4.02
C ASN A 292 0.14 -29.71 -4.70
N MET A 293 1.09 -29.02 -4.08
CA MET A 293 2.49 -29.08 -4.44
C MET A 293 2.93 -30.54 -4.18
N ILE A 294 2.90 -31.35 -5.22
CA ILE A 294 3.44 -32.71 -5.20
C ILE A 294 4.91 -32.56 -4.82
N THR A 295 5.25 -33.02 -3.62
CA THR A 295 6.63 -32.97 -3.17
C THR A 295 7.47 -33.90 -4.02
N ALA A 296 8.72 -33.51 -4.17
CA ALA A 296 9.80 -34.36 -4.65
C ALA A 296 9.69 -35.82 -4.13
N GLU A 297 9.26 -36.01 -2.89
CA GLU A 297 9.11 -37.31 -2.21
C GLU A 297 7.80 -38.08 -2.56
N MET A 298 6.70 -37.39 -2.90
CA MET A 298 5.50 -38.06 -3.46
C MET A 298 5.80 -38.64 -4.84
N LEU A 299 6.61 -37.93 -5.65
CA LEU A 299 7.15 -38.44 -6.91
C LEU A 299 8.04 -39.68 -6.69
N TRP A 300 8.82 -39.71 -5.62
CA TRP A 300 9.67 -40.86 -5.26
C TRP A 300 8.89 -42.10 -4.87
N THR A 301 7.84 -41.95 -4.07
CA THR A 301 7.05 -43.09 -3.57
C THR A 301 6.35 -43.81 -4.73
N GLU A 302 5.83 -43.04 -5.69
CA GLU A 302 5.15 -43.60 -6.87
C GLU A 302 6.12 -44.07 -7.98
N VAL A 303 7.30 -43.44 -8.15
CA VAL A 303 8.34 -43.92 -9.08
C VAL A 303 9.08 -45.15 -8.54
N ALA A 304 9.18 -45.31 -7.22
CA ALA A 304 9.71 -46.53 -6.60
C ALA A 304 8.78 -47.74 -6.81
N ILE A 305 7.45 -47.52 -6.89
CA ILE A 305 6.48 -48.57 -7.24
C ILE A 305 6.61 -48.98 -8.72
N LEU A 306 6.95 -48.06 -9.63
CA LEU A 306 7.21 -48.38 -11.06
C LEU A 306 8.43 -49.29 -11.29
N LEU A 307 9.34 -49.40 -10.32
CA LEU A 307 10.51 -50.28 -10.35
C LEU A 307 10.28 -51.63 -9.64
N ALA A 308 9.09 -51.85 -9.05
CA ALA A 308 8.66 -53.14 -8.53
C ALA A 308 7.96 -53.95 -9.64
N ASP A 309 8.37 -55.21 -9.83
CA ASP A 309 7.89 -56.12 -10.87
C ASP A 309 6.48 -56.70 -10.56
N ASP A 310 5.48 -55.85 -10.28
CA ASP A 310 4.09 -56.27 -10.14
C ASP A 310 3.19 -55.63 -11.24
N PRO A 311 2.65 -56.41 -12.19
CA PRO A 311 1.93 -55.88 -13.35
C PRO A 311 0.58 -55.24 -13.04
N GLU A 312 -0.03 -55.51 -11.88
CA GLU A 312 -1.39 -55.05 -11.56
C GLU A 312 -1.39 -53.64 -10.91
N GLU A 313 -0.30 -53.22 -10.25
CA GLU A 313 -0.12 -51.85 -9.75
C GLU A 313 0.29 -50.84 -10.85
N LYS A 314 0.74 -51.32 -12.02
CA LYS A 314 1.34 -50.51 -13.10
C LYS A 314 0.35 -49.61 -13.85
N ILE A 315 -0.90 -50.04 -14.00
CA ILE A 315 -1.94 -49.30 -14.75
C ILE A 315 -2.54 -48.15 -13.91
N GLN A 316 -2.58 -48.32 -12.59
CA GLN A 316 -3.08 -47.31 -11.66
C GLN A 316 -2.02 -46.24 -11.33
N THR A 317 -0.74 -46.60 -11.45
CA THR A 317 0.41 -45.69 -11.33
C THR A 317 0.62 -44.82 -12.57
N ASP A 318 0.38 -45.32 -13.80
CA ASP A 318 0.50 -44.51 -15.03
C ASP A 318 -0.48 -43.32 -15.06
N LYS A 319 -1.74 -43.53 -14.64
CA LYS A 319 -2.74 -42.45 -14.55
C LYS A 319 -2.41 -41.42 -13.47
N LYS A 320 -1.83 -41.86 -12.35
CA LYS A 320 -1.38 -40.97 -11.26
C LYS A 320 -0.13 -40.19 -11.65
N LEU A 321 0.79 -40.81 -12.39
CA LEU A 321 1.99 -40.15 -12.91
C LEU A 321 1.61 -39.07 -13.93
N ASP A 322 0.64 -39.35 -14.80
CA ASP A 322 0.08 -38.38 -15.72
C ASP A 322 -0.57 -37.18 -15.00
N GLU A 323 -1.31 -37.45 -13.93
CA GLU A 323 -1.88 -36.43 -13.04
C GLU A 323 -0.79 -35.57 -12.39
N ILE A 324 0.31 -36.20 -11.96
CA ILE A 324 1.45 -35.53 -11.30
C ILE A 324 2.24 -34.65 -12.28
N LEU A 325 2.54 -35.15 -13.48
CA LEU A 325 3.26 -34.42 -14.51
C LEU A 325 2.46 -33.20 -14.99
N ARG A 326 1.14 -33.36 -15.13
CA ARG A 326 0.22 -32.26 -15.46
C ARG A 326 0.22 -31.19 -14.37
N LYS A 327 0.15 -31.59 -13.09
CA LYS A 327 0.20 -30.68 -11.92
C LYS A 327 1.53 -29.95 -11.76
N SER A 328 2.62 -30.54 -12.25
CA SER A 328 3.95 -29.92 -12.29
C SER A 328 4.15 -28.98 -13.49
N GLY A 329 3.10 -28.72 -14.28
CA GLY A 329 3.13 -27.80 -15.41
C GLY A 329 3.79 -28.36 -16.68
N ILE A 330 4.10 -29.66 -16.71
CA ILE A 330 4.70 -30.33 -17.87
C ILE A 330 3.58 -30.77 -18.79
N LYS A 331 3.41 -30.06 -19.91
CA LYS A 331 2.41 -30.41 -20.92
C LYS A 331 2.79 -31.71 -21.60
N GLU A 332 1.79 -32.42 -22.14
CA GLU A 332 1.99 -33.69 -22.86
C GLU A 332 3.00 -33.54 -24.03
N ASN A 333 2.99 -32.37 -24.69
CA ASN A 333 3.93 -32.01 -25.76
C ASN A 333 5.39 -31.80 -25.30
N ASP A 334 5.61 -31.57 -24.00
CA ASP A 334 6.94 -31.40 -23.41
C ASP A 334 7.49 -32.70 -22.82
N ARG A 335 6.69 -33.78 -22.77
CA ARG A 335 7.13 -35.11 -22.32
C ARG A 335 8.28 -35.68 -23.16
N PRO A 336 8.27 -35.61 -24.51
CA PRO A 336 9.40 -36.09 -25.30
C PRO A 336 10.69 -35.30 -25.00
N LYS A 337 10.57 -33.99 -24.73
CA LYS A 337 11.69 -33.12 -24.36
C LYS A 337 12.23 -33.44 -22.97
N LEU A 338 11.35 -33.72 -22.00
CA LEU A 338 11.74 -34.17 -20.67
C LEU A 338 12.48 -35.51 -20.72
N VAL A 339 11.94 -36.48 -21.46
CA VAL A 339 12.57 -37.80 -21.63
C VAL A 339 13.93 -37.68 -22.33
N GLN A 340 14.02 -36.82 -23.34
CA GLN A 340 15.29 -36.53 -24.03
C GLN A 340 16.29 -35.82 -23.11
N PHE A 341 15.84 -34.86 -22.29
CA PHE A 341 16.65 -34.16 -21.31
C PHE A 341 17.21 -35.11 -20.24
N LEU A 342 16.38 -35.98 -19.68
CA LEU A 342 16.80 -36.99 -18.71
C LEU A 342 17.79 -37.99 -19.31
N ARG A 343 17.61 -38.39 -20.59
CA ARG A 343 18.61 -39.20 -21.31
C ARG A 343 19.95 -38.49 -21.50
N MET A 344 19.93 -37.18 -21.76
CA MET A 344 21.16 -36.39 -21.91
C MET A 344 21.87 -36.14 -20.59
N TYR A 345 21.10 -35.94 -19.51
CA TYR A 345 21.62 -35.73 -18.16
C TYR A 345 22.41 -36.94 -17.63
N ASN A 346 22.17 -38.13 -18.21
CA ASN A 346 22.77 -39.40 -17.79
C ASN A 346 23.98 -39.83 -18.65
N LYS A 347 24.50 -38.98 -19.56
CA LYS A 347 25.74 -39.30 -20.28
C LYS A 347 26.96 -38.86 -19.46
N PRO A 348 27.82 -39.79 -18.99
CA PRO A 348 29.13 -39.40 -18.49
C PRO A 348 29.93 -38.76 -19.62
N ALA A 349 30.64 -37.69 -19.30
CA ALA A 349 31.54 -37.02 -20.23
C ALA A 349 32.82 -37.85 -20.42
N GLU A 350 32.75 -38.95 -21.19
CA GLU A 350 33.94 -39.64 -21.71
C GLU A 350 33.74 -40.05 -23.16
N GLU A 351 34.69 -39.65 -24.00
CA GLU A 351 34.85 -40.08 -25.38
C GLU A 351 35.25 -41.57 -25.45
N GLY A 352 34.70 -42.29 -26.43
CA GLY A 352 35.39 -43.46 -27.02
C GLY A 352 34.78 -44.84 -26.80
N ILE A 353 34.21 -45.36 -27.90
CA ILE A 353 34.13 -46.78 -28.29
C ILE A 353 33.10 -47.66 -27.56
N GLY A 354 31.94 -47.77 -28.20
CA GLY A 354 31.35 -49.06 -28.61
C GLY A 354 31.15 -50.14 -27.56
N ALA A 355 30.04 -50.06 -26.82
CA ALA A 355 29.32 -51.25 -26.35
C ALA A 355 27.82 -50.91 -26.21
N LEU A 356 27.00 -51.83 -26.73
CA LEU A 356 25.54 -51.77 -26.74
C LEU A 356 25.00 -51.63 -25.29
N CYS A 357 24.13 -50.64 -25.09
CA CYS A 357 23.51 -50.31 -23.80
C CYS A 357 22.63 -51.45 -23.26
N ASP A 358 23.04 -52.02 -22.12
CA ASP A 358 22.10 -52.58 -21.14
C ASP A 358 21.99 -51.61 -19.96
N THR A 359 20.79 -51.03 -19.85
CA THR A 359 20.17 -50.37 -18.67
C THR A 359 21.10 -50.02 -17.50
N ALA A 360 21.89 -48.97 -17.65
CA ALA A 360 22.41 -48.22 -16.50
C ALA A 360 21.23 -47.48 -15.85
N ALA A 361 20.60 -48.14 -14.88
CA ALA A 361 19.54 -47.55 -14.06
C ALA A 361 20.04 -46.22 -13.49
N MET A 362 19.36 -45.13 -13.86
CA MET A 362 19.62 -43.80 -13.34
C MET A 362 19.66 -43.90 -11.81
N LYS A 363 20.76 -43.47 -11.17
CA LYS A 363 20.82 -43.47 -9.72
C LYS A 363 19.67 -42.59 -9.24
N CYS A 364 18.82 -43.21 -8.46
CA CYS A 364 17.60 -42.67 -7.88
C CYS A 364 17.80 -41.22 -7.36
N ASN A 365 18.95 -40.92 -6.74
CA ASN A 365 19.28 -39.59 -6.21
C ASN A 365 19.54 -38.47 -7.26
N ASP A 366 19.80 -38.82 -8.53
CA ASP A 366 20.18 -37.87 -9.59
C ASP A 366 18.98 -37.38 -10.42
N ILE A 367 17.81 -38.00 -10.25
CA ILE A 367 16.56 -37.69 -10.97
C ILE A 367 15.98 -36.34 -10.53
N LEU A 368 15.98 -36.07 -9.22
CA LEU A 368 15.44 -34.84 -8.65
C LEU A 368 16.22 -33.58 -9.08
N PRO A 369 17.56 -33.56 -9.00
CA PRO A 369 18.36 -32.46 -9.53
C PRO A 369 18.10 -32.22 -11.03
N ALA A 370 17.99 -33.28 -11.82
CA ALA A 370 17.71 -33.20 -13.25
C ALA A 370 16.34 -32.58 -13.54
N LEU A 371 15.29 -33.02 -12.85
CA LEU A 371 13.93 -32.48 -13.00
C LEU A 371 13.86 -31.00 -12.57
N LYS A 372 14.53 -30.64 -11.47
CA LYS A 372 14.61 -29.25 -10.99
C LYS A 372 15.36 -28.35 -11.99
N SER A 373 16.41 -28.88 -12.62
CA SER A 373 17.16 -28.20 -13.68
C SER A 373 16.30 -27.99 -14.94
N PHE A 374 15.55 -29.01 -15.35
CA PHE A 374 14.61 -28.93 -16.47
C PHE A 374 13.52 -27.89 -16.25
N LEU A 375 12.88 -27.90 -15.07
CA LEU A 375 11.86 -26.91 -14.70
C LEU A 375 12.44 -25.49 -14.59
N LYS A 376 13.69 -25.35 -14.19
CA LYS A 376 14.39 -24.04 -14.19
C LYS A 376 14.72 -23.56 -15.60
N GLN A 377 15.02 -24.46 -16.53
CA GLN A 377 15.30 -24.12 -17.93
C GLN A 377 14.04 -23.85 -18.75
N ASN A 378 12.93 -24.53 -18.45
CA ASN A 378 11.65 -24.36 -19.15
C ASN A 378 10.66 -23.44 -18.42
N GLY A 379 10.92 -23.08 -17.16
CA GLY A 379 10.08 -22.22 -16.36
C GLY A 379 10.12 -20.78 -16.85
N ARG A 380 9.00 -20.32 -17.44
CA ARG A 380 8.72 -18.90 -17.56
C ARG A 380 8.78 -18.28 -16.16
N SER A 381 9.78 -17.44 -15.93
CA SER A 381 9.94 -16.69 -14.69
C SER A 381 8.80 -15.66 -14.58
N GLU A 382 7.67 -16.04 -14.00
CA GLU A 382 6.52 -15.15 -13.74
C GLU A 382 6.83 -14.09 -12.67
N VAL A 383 7.92 -14.26 -11.92
CA VAL A 383 8.34 -13.34 -10.86
C VAL A 383 8.87 -12.00 -11.42
N SER A 384 9.39 -11.98 -12.67
CA SER A 384 9.88 -10.72 -13.25
C SER A 384 8.75 -9.84 -13.79
N SER A 385 7.61 -10.39 -14.21
CA SER A 385 6.51 -9.61 -14.77
C SER A 385 5.72 -8.83 -13.71
N ALA A 386 5.50 -9.40 -12.51
CA ALA A 386 4.69 -8.75 -11.47
C ALA A 386 5.34 -7.45 -10.95
N LYS A 387 6.65 -7.46 -10.70
CA LYS A 387 7.39 -6.30 -10.19
C LYS A 387 7.47 -5.14 -11.20
N ILE A 388 7.47 -5.45 -12.49
CA ILE A 388 7.51 -4.45 -13.57
C ILE A 388 6.14 -3.77 -13.72
N VAL A 389 5.05 -4.53 -13.60
CA VAL A 389 3.68 -3.99 -13.71
C VAL A 389 3.34 -3.10 -12.51
N GLU A 390 3.70 -3.51 -11.29
CA GLU A 390 3.44 -2.72 -10.08
C GLU A 390 4.19 -1.37 -10.08
N THR A 391 5.46 -1.35 -10.52
CA THR A 391 6.25 -0.11 -10.59
C THR A 391 5.76 0.86 -11.67
N ALA A 392 5.19 0.36 -12.77
CA ALA A 392 4.56 1.20 -13.79
C ALA A 392 3.24 1.81 -13.30
N HIS A 393 2.42 1.01 -12.60
CA HIS A 393 1.15 1.44 -12.01
C HIS A 393 1.32 2.60 -11.03
N TRP A 394 2.23 2.46 -10.05
CA TRP A 394 2.50 3.52 -9.07
C TRP A 394 3.09 4.79 -9.70
N LYS A 395 3.93 4.64 -10.74
CA LYS A 395 4.44 5.79 -11.49
C LYS A 395 3.32 6.52 -12.23
N SER A 396 2.39 5.78 -12.85
CA SER A 396 1.24 6.40 -13.52
C SER A 396 0.39 7.23 -12.55
N LEU A 397 0.13 6.71 -11.35
CA LEU A 397 -0.65 7.43 -10.34
C LEU A 397 0.11 8.62 -9.74
N ALA A 398 1.40 8.47 -9.47
CA ALA A 398 2.25 9.54 -8.93
C ALA A 398 2.44 10.70 -9.92
N TYR A 399 2.41 10.43 -11.23
CA TYR A 399 2.50 11.43 -12.29
C TYR A 399 1.15 11.76 -12.94
N ALA A 400 0.03 11.45 -12.26
CA ALA A 400 -1.31 11.83 -12.72
C ALA A 400 -1.45 13.36 -12.87
N ILE A 401 -0.78 14.13 -12.00
CA ILE A 401 -0.51 15.55 -12.19
C ILE A 401 1.00 15.66 -12.48
N SER A 402 1.33 16.14 -13.67
CA SER A 402 2.71 16.28 -14.11
C SER A 402 3.45 17.35 -13.30
N LYS A 403 4.78 17.21 -13.24
CA LYS A 403 5.63 18.21 -12.57
C LYS A 403 5.47 19.62 -13.13
N ASN A 404 5.10 19.76 -14.40
CA ASN A 404 4.86 21.07 -15.01
C ASN A 404 3.56 21.70 -14.51
N GLU A 405 2.51 20.90 -14.35
CA GLU A 405 1.21 21.33 -13.84
C GLU A 405 1.30 21.74 -12.37
N VAL A 406 2.09 21.02 -11.56
CA VAL A 406 2.37 21.44 -10.16
C VAL A 406 3.04 22.82 -10.11
N LYS A 407 4.02 23.09 -10.98
CA LYS A 407 4.66 24.42 -11.04
C LYS A 407 3.68 25.52 -11.45
N GLN A 408 2.69 25.21 -12.30
CA GLN A 408 1.64 26.16 -12.64
C GLN A 408 0.76 26.45 -11.43
N LEU A 409 0.44 25.44 -10.62
CA LEU A 409 -0.30 25.62 -9.37
C LEU A 409 0.48 26.50 -8.37
N ASP A 410 1.78 26.26 -8.20
CA ASP A 410 2.62 27.09 -7.32
C ASP A 410 2.63 28.58 -7.77
N ALA A 411 2.68 28.81 -9.08
CA ALA A 411 2.63 30.15 -9.64
C ALA A 411 1.24 30.81 -9.45
N VAL A 412 0.16 30.07 -9.63
CA VAL A 412 -1.21 30.54 -9.37
C VAL A 412 -1.40 30.87 -7.89
N GLU A 413 -0.89 30.02 -7.00
CA GLU A 413 -0.93 30.24 -5.56
C GLU A 413 -0.21 31.56 -5.21
N THR A 414 0.98 31.78 -5.76
CA THR A 414 1.74 33.02 -5.54
C THR A 414 0.95 34.24 -6.01
N LEU A 415 0.35 34.18 -7.21
CA LEU A 415 -0.46 35.28 -7.76
C LEU A 415 -1.72 35.56 -6.93
N ILE A 416 -2.38 34.52 -6.42
CA ILE A 416 -3.55 34.67 -5.54
C ILE A 416 -3.14 35.37 -4.23
N HIS A 417 -2.00 34.99 -3.64
CA HIS A 417 -1.49 35.66 -2.44
C HIS A 417 -1.17 37.14 -2.69
N GLU A 418 -0.55 37.47 -3.83
CA GLU A 418 -0.32 38.86 -4.22
C GLU A 418 -1.62 39.63 -4.42
N TYR A 419 -2.60 39.05 -5.10
CA TYR A 419 -3.91 39.66 -5.31
C TYR A 419 -4.65 39.92 -3.98
N ILE A 420 -4.64 38.96 -3.07
CA ILE A 420 -5.23 39.12 -1.72
C ILE A 420 -4.54 40.25 -0.95
N LYS A 421 -3.21 40.36 -1.07
CA LYS A 421 -2.46 41.46 -0.46
C LYS A 421 -2.89 42.81 -1.02
N ILE A 422 -2.97 42.95 -2.34
CA ILE A 422 -3.42 44.19 -3.00
C ILE A 422 -4.86 44.54 -2.60
N LEU A 423 -5.76 43.56 -2.52
CA LEU A 423 -7.14 43.79 -2.08
C LEU A 423 -7.20 44.34 -0.65
N ARG A 424 -6.33 43.85 0.24
CA ARG A 424 -6.25 44.38 1.61
C ARG A 424 -5.75 45.82 1.62
N GLU A 425 -4.67 46.11 0.89
CA GLU A 425 -4.15 47.47 0.74
C GLU A 425 -5.20 48.43 0.15
N LEU A 426 -5.96 47.97 -0.85
CA LEU A 426 -7.06 48.75 -1.44
C LEU A 426 -8.16 49.02 -0.41
N SER A 427 -8.52 48.02 0.39
CA SER A 427 -9.51 48.17 1.45
C SER A 427 -9.09 49.24 2.47
N ASP A 428 -7.83 49.22 2.90
CA ASP A 428 -7.28 50.21 3.84
C ASP A 428 -7.32 51.62 3.24
N VAL A 429 -6.95 51.77 1.96
CA VAL A 429 -6.98 53.05 1.24
C VAL A 429 -8.41 53.57 1.04
N VAL A 430 -9.38 52.69 0.80
CA VAL A 430 -10.79 53.07 0.69
C VAL A 430 -11.31 53.60 2.02
N ALA A 431 -11.03 52.90 3.12
CA ALA A 431 -11.42 53.34 4.46
C ALA A 431 -10.81 54.70 4.83
N GLU A 432 -9.53 54.93 4.55
CA GLU A 432 -8.89 56.22 4.82
C GLU A 432 -9.46 57.35 3.94
N ASN A 433 -9.79 57.06 2.66
CA ASN A 433 -10.44 58.05 1.80
C ASN A 433 -11.83 58.45 2.31
N GLU A 434 -12.61 57.50 2.83
CA GLU A 434 -13.91 57.80 3.43
C GLU A 434 -13.75 58.67 4.69
N ARG A 435 -12.82 58.32 5.58
CA ARG A 435 -12.48 59.13 6.76
C ARG A 435 -12.08 60.56 6.37
N GLN A 436 -11.28 60.71 5.33
CA GLN A 436 -10.83 62.02 4.86
C GLN A 436 -11.96 62.84 4.22
N ARG A 437 -12.90 62.19 3.52
CA ARG A 437 -14.09 62.86 2.99
C ARG A 437 -14.99 63.39 4.11
N GLU A 438 -15.18 62.62 5.18
CA GLU A 438 -15.94 63.06 6.35
C GLU A 438 -15.29 64.28 7.00
N LEU A 439 -13.97 64.23 7.24
CA LEU A 439 -13.23 65.36 7.82
C LEU A 439 -13.33 66.62 6.95
N ASN A 440 -13.20 66.49 5.63
CA ASN A 440 -13.34 67.61 4.71
C ASN A 440 -14.76 68.21 4.73
N ALA A 441 -15.79 67.37 4.83
CA ALA A 441 -17.17 67.82 4.94
C ALA A 441 -17.42 68.61 6.24
N GLU A 442 -16.86 68.15 7.37
CA GLU A 442 -16.90 68.87 8.64
C GLU A 442 -16.18 70.22 8.57
N HIS A 443 -14.99 70.26 7.95
CA HIS A 443 -14.25 71.49 7.73
C HIS A 443 -15.05 72.52 6.91
N HIS A 444 -15.66 72.09 5.81
CA HIS A 444 -16.53 72.96 5.01
C HIS A 444 -17.72 73.49 5.80
N LEU A 445 -18.33 72.65 6.66
CA LEU A 445 -19.42 73.08 7.53
C LEU A 445 -18.95 74.12 8.57
N CYS A 446 -17.78 73.93 9.16
CA CYS A 446 -17.18 74.88 10.10
C CYS A 446 -16.85 76.23 9.44
N LEU A 447 -16.27 76.21 8.24
CA LEU A 447 -16.01 77.44 7.47
C LEU A 447 -17.30 78.18 7.14
N TYR A 448 -18.34 77.47 6.69
CA TYR A 448 -19.65 78.08 6.41
C TYR A 448 -20.28 78.73 7.65
N LYS A 449 -20.14 78.12 8.83
CA LYS A 449 -20.60 78.72 10.08
C LYS A 449 -19.82 79.98 10.45
N TYR A 450 -18.51 79.99 10.20
CA TYR A 450 -17.64 81.12 10.49
C TYR A 450 -17.90 82.31 9.56
N GLU A 451 -18.14 82.08 8.26
CA GLU A 451 -18.47 83.14 7.29
C GLU A 451 -19.84 83.79 7.53
N ARG A 452 -20.71 83.13 8.30
CA ARG A 452 -22.07 83.60 8.59
C ARG A 452 -22.22 84.29 9.96
N ALA A 453 -21.18 84.22 10.78
CA ALA A 453 -21.04 84.93 12.05
C ALA A 453 -20.32 86.27 11.81
#